data_AF-A0A2K9E116-F1
#
_entry.id   AF-A0A2K9E116-F1
#
_cell.length_a   1.000
_cell.length_b   1.000
_cell.length_c   1.000
_cell.angle_alpha   90.00
_cell.angle_beta   90.00
_cell.angle_gamma   90.00
#
_symmetry.space_group_name_H-M   'P 1'
#
loop_
_entity.id
_entity.type
_entity.pdbx_description
1 polymer ?
#
loop_
_entity_poly.entity_id
_entity_poly.type
_entity_poly.pdbx_seq_one_letter_code
_entity_poly.pdbx_strand_id
1 'polypeptide(L)'
;MDTEALLKEDRTFVPVRFVSEGLGARVDWDSAVRTVYIDTREKGDTKGDTPRNGSIIEKYGYLVPNDTNITIAKSSNGIIETTLHISVLRLDFEKQIEDLVFAIESRFSKDIANEIEKHVRQKKSRWTHLPEKYIYVKETNQYIWIRESQTDSISIEVMVPGYVPDTSE
;
A
#
# COMPACT_ATOMS: atom_id res chain seq x y z
N MET A 1 -27.51 17.23 -6.94
CA MET A 1 -27.69 17.25 -5.49
C MET A 1 -27.65 15.79 -5.04
N ASP A 2 -26.56 15.39 -4.39
CA ASP A 2 -26.48 14.08 -3.74
C ASP A 2 -27.57 14.01 -2.65
N THR A 3 -28.16 12.83 -2.49
CA THR A 3 -29.40 12.50 -1.73
C THR A 3 -29.73 13.39 -0.53
N GLU A 4 -31.03 13.64 -0.28
CA GLU A 4 -31.50 14.34 0.92
C GLU A 4 -31.29 13.49 2.19
N ALA A 5 -31.27 14.16 3.36
CA ALA A 5 -31.26 13.46 4.64
C ALA A 5 -32.56 12.66 4.83
N LEU A 6 -32.44 11.44 5.34
CA LEU A 6 -33.56 10.50 5.49
C LEU A 6 -33.84 10.24 6.97
N LEU A 7 -35.09 10.42 7.41
CA LEU A 7 -35.55 9.97 8.72
C LEU A 7 -36.07 8.53 8.61
N LYS A 8 -35.48 7.62 9.37
CA LYS A 8 -35.92 6.21 9.43
C LYS A 8 -35.76 5.67 10.85
N GLU A 9 -36.81 5.08 11.40
CA GLU A 9 -36.80 4.44 12.73
C GLU A 9 -36.21 5.35 13.81
N ASP A 10 -36.69 6.61 13.85
CA ASP A 10 -36.22 7.66 14.77
C ASP A 10 -34.72 7.98 14.69
N ARG A 11 -34.08 7.65 13.56
CA ARG A 11 -32.69 8.01 13.25
C ARG A 11 -32.62 8.82 11.95
N THR A 12 -31.89 9.92 11.98
CA THR A 12 -31.62 10.72 10.78
C THR A 12 -30.33 10.23 10.12
N PHE A 13 -30.43 9.71 8.90
CA PHE A 13 -29.32 9.36 8.04
C PHE A 13 -28.95 10.58 7.20
N VAL A 14 -27.71 11.06 7.35
CA VAL A 14 -27.21 12.22 6.63
C VAL A 14 -26.18 11.76 5.60
N PRO A 15 -26.16 12.32 4.37
CA PRO A 15 -25.17 11.96 3.37
C PRO A 15 -23.76 12.21 3.89
N VAL A 16 -22.93 11.16 3.89
CA VAL A 16 -21.57 11.24 4.42
C VAL A 16 -20.72 12.28 3.69
N ARG A 17 -20.89 12.43 2.36
CA ARG A 17 -20.19 13.45 1.56
C ARG A 17 -20.54 14.86 2.02
N PHE A 18 -21.83 15.14 2.23
CA PHE A 18 -22.32 16.44 2.69
C PHE A 18 -21.69 16.85 4.02
N VAL A 19 -21.71 15.93 5.01
CA VAL A 19 -21.11 16.21 6.32
C VAL A 19 -19.60 16.40 6.20
N SER A 20 -18.92 15.54 5.45
CA SER A 20 -17.46 15.55 5.36
C SER A 20 -16.94 16.79 4.63
N GLU A 21 -17.52 17.13 3.47
CA GLU A 21 -17.16 18.35 2.73
C GLU A 21 -17.53 19.62 3.51
N GLY A 22 -18.65 19.60 4.24
CA GLY A 22 -19.03 20.69 5.15
C GLY A 22 -18.03 20.91 6.30
N LEU A 23 -17.32 19.85 6.71
CA LEU A 23 -16.23 19.91 7.69
C LEU A 23 -14.86 20.20 7.05
N GLY A 24 -14.82 20.52 5.76
CA GLY A 24 -13.59 20.85 5.03
C GLY A 24 -12.80 19.65 4.50
N ALA A 25 -13.34 18.43 4.60
CA ALA A 25 -12.68 17.25 4.06
C ALA A 25 -12.93 17.09 2.55
N ARG A 26 -11.96 16.50 1.84
CA ARG A 26 -12.12 16.02 0.47
C ARG A 26 -12.73 14.61 0.48
N VAL A 27 -13.67 14.34 -0.43
CA VAL A 27 -14.34 13.03 -0.55
C VAL A 27 -14.20 12.49 -1.97
N ASP A 28 -13.44 11.41 -2.11
CA ASP A 28 -13.24 10.72 -3.38
C ASP A 28 -13.97 9.36 -3.39
N TRP A 29 -14.50 8.97 -4.55
CA TRP A 29 -15.10 7.66 -4.76
C TRP A 29 -14.30 6.86 -5.78
N ASP A 30 -13.84 5.69 -5.36
CA ASP A 30 -13.27 4.70 -6.28
C ASP A 30 -14.31 3.60 -6.53
N SER A 31 -14.82 3.60 -7.76
CA SER A 31 -15.84 2.67 -8.21
C SER A 31 -15.31 1.25 -8.42
N ALA A 32 -14.01 1.09 -8.72
CA ALA A 32 -13.40 -0.20 -8.95
C ALA A 32 -13.37 -1.03 -7.66
N VAL A 33 -13.04 -0.38 -6.55
CA VAL A 33 -12.92 -1.04 -5.23
C VAL A 33 -14.06 -0.68 -4.28
N ARG A 34 -15.07 0.05 -4.78
CA ARG A 34 -16.27 0.48 -4.06
C ARG A 34 -15.96 1.12 -2.71
N THR A 35 -14.98 2.01 -2.69
CA THR A 35 -14.47 2.63 -1.46
C THR A 35 -14.60 4.15 -1.55
N VAL A 36 -15.09 4.74 -0.47
CA VAL A 36 -15.10 6.20 -0.25
C VAL A 36 -13.84 6.55 0.53
N TYR A 37 -13.03 7.46 0.00
CA TYR A 37 -11.89 8.06 0.70
C TYR A 37 -12.28 9.43 1.22
N ILE A 38 -12.02 9.69 2.49
CA ILE A 38 -12.29 10.98 3.14
C ILE A 38 -10.99 11.48 3.74
N ASP A 39 -10.55 12.67 3.32
CA ASP A 39 -9.28 13.26 3.73
C ASP A 39 -9.50 14.66 4.33
N THR A 40 -9.05 14.88 5.57
CA THR A 40 -9.16 16.16 6.29
C THR A 40 -7.98 17.10 6.06
N ARG A 41 -6.99 16.72 5.24
CA ARG A 41 -5.92 17.62 4.80
C ARG A 41 -6.52 18.78 4.01
N GLU A 42 -5.94 19.98 4.15
CA GLU A 42 -6.55 21.20 3.59
C GLU A 42 -6.79 21.09 2.08
N LYS A 43 -7.83 21.76 1.57
CA LYS A 43 -8.02 22.00 0.13
C LYS A 43 -6.89 22.91 -0.38
N GLY A 44 -5.74 22.31 -0.68
CA GLY A 44 -4.48 22.99 -0.96
C GLY A 44 -3.25 22.29 -0.36
N ASP A 45 -3.44 21.37 0.60
CA ASP A 45 -2.41 20.46 1.08
C ASP A 45 -2.16 19.36 0.03
N THR A 46 -1.32 19.67 -0.94
CA THR A 46 -0.72 18.72 -1.90
C THR A 46 0.29 17.76 -1.25
N LYS A 47 0.06 17.38 0.01
CA LYS A 47 0.69 16.19 0.61
C LYS A 47 -0.20 14.94 0.52
N GLY A 48 -1.40 15.07 -0.05
CA GLY A 48 -2.27 13.96 -0.47
C GLY A 48 -2.55 13.91 -1.98
N ASP A 49 -2.27 14.98 -2.71
CA ASP A 49 -2.16 14.99 -4.18
C ASP A 49 -0.71 15.29 -4.53
N THR A 50 0.07 14.22 -4.71
CA THR A 50 1.31 14.19 -5.49
C THR A 50 2.20 15.45 -5.44
N PRO A 51 3.41 15.42 -4.85
CA PRO A 51 4.50 16.28 -5.32
C PRO A 51 4.70 16.10 -6.83
N ARG A 52 4.09 17.01 -7.62
CA ARG A 52 4.15 17.14 -9.08
C ARG A 52 5.54 17.57 -9.56
N ASN A 53 6.56 16.77 -9.25
CA ASN A 53 7.85 16.92 -9.91
C ASN A 53 8.59 15.61 -10.15
N GLY A 54 7.98 14.44 -9.89
CA GLY A 54 8.67 13.15 -10.05
C GLY A 54 9.92 13.02 -9.18
N SER A 55 10.00 13.80 -8.09
CA SER A 55 11.16 13.79 -7.20
C SER A 55 11.23 12.45 -6.47
N ILE A 56 12.40 11.81 -6.53
CA ILE A 56 12.70 10.57 -5.83
C ILE A 56 13.21 10.91 -4.43
N ILE A 57 12.70 10.22 -3.41
CA ILE A 57 13.17 10.29 -2.03
C ILE A 57 13.71 8.94 -1.58
N GLU A 58 14.62 8.97 -0.61
CA GLU A 58 15.13 7.77 0.03
C GLU A 58 14.34 7.49 1.33
N LYS A 59 13.91 6.24 1.51
CA LYS A 59 13.26 5.74 2.73
C LYS A 59 13.87 4.40 3.12
N TYR A 60 14.69 4.37 4.16
CA TYR A 60 15.26 3.15 4.74
C TYR A 60 16.05 2.26 3.75
N GLY A 61 16.78 2.86 2.82
CA GLY A 61 17.56 2.21 1.77
C GLY A 61 16.78 1.97 0.48
N TYR A 62 15.54 2.47 0.36
CA TYR A 62 14.72 2.36 -0.84
C TYR A 62 14.53 3.72 -1.49
N LEU A 63 14.68 3.79 -2.82
CA LEU A 63 14.26 4.95 -3.57
C LEU A 63 12.78 4.82 -3.93
N VAL A 64 11.99 5.85 -3.66
CA VAL A 64 10.57 5.90 -4.01
C VAL A 64 10.16 7.28 -4.54
N PRO A 65 9.14 7.35 -5.41
CA PRO A 65 8.52 8.63 -5.72
C PRO A 65 8.01 9.30 -4.43
N ASN A 66 8.22 10.60 -4.30
CA ASN A 66 7.80 11.37 -3.12
C ASN A 66 6.27 11.35 -2.92
N ASP A 67 5.52 11.10 -4.00
CA ASP A 67 4.08 10.93 -4.05
C ASP A 67 3.62 9.48 -3.89
N THR A 68 4.50 8.58 -3.46
CA THR A 68 4.13 7.17 -3.34
C THR A 68 3.04 6.92 -2.30
N ASN A 69 2.12 6.00 -2.62
CA ASN A 69 1.07 5.55 -1.72
C ASN A 69 1.38 4.18 -1.06
N ILE A 70 2.62 3.71 -1.18
CA ILE A 70 3.11 2.54 -0.44
C ILE A 70 3.63 2.97 0.93
N THR A 71 3.52 2.06 1.91
CA THR A 71 4.12 2.29 3.23
C THR A 71 5.42 1.51 3.31
N ILE A 72 6.51 2.18 3.72
CA ILE A 72 7.78 1.52 4.06
C ILE A 72 8.07 1.87 5.51
N ALA A 73 8.33 0.86 6.34
CA ALA A 73 8.67 1.03 7.75
C ALA A 73 9.87 0.16 8.11
N LYS A 74 10.72 0.67 9.00
CA LYS A 74 11.79 -0.12 9.62
C LYS A 74 11.21 -0.91 10.80
N SER A 75 11.58 -2.19 10.91
CA SER A 75 11.22 -3.00 12.07
C SER A 75 12.32 -2.95 13.14
N SER A 76 11.92 -3.07 14.41
CA SER A 76 12.80 -3.10 15.58
C SER A 76 12.91 -4.49 16.21
N ASN A 77 12.27 -5.51 15.64
CA ASN A 77 12.20 -6.85 16.23
C ASN A 77 13.46 -7.71 16.02
N GLY A 78 14.47 -7.21 15.31
CA GLY A 78 15.75 -7.90 15.07
C GLY A 78 15.71 -9.01 14.03
N ILE A 79 14.53 -9.35 13.49
CA ILE A 79 14.34 -10.38 12.45
C ILE A 79 14.03 -9.72 11.11
N ILE A 80 13.12 -8.75 11.12
CA ILE A 80 12.73 -7.98 9.95
C ILE A 80 13.54 -6.68 9.96
N GLU A 81 14.15 -6.35 8.83
CA GLU A 81 14.81 -5.07 8.62
C GLU A 81 13.77 -4.01 8.23
N THR A 82 12.99 -4.29 7.19
CA THR A 82 11.98 -3.38 6.65
C THR A 82 10.71 -4.11 6.22
N THR A 83 9.58 -3.44 6.35
CA THR A 83 8.27 -3.90 5.86
C THR A 83 7.76 -2.89 4.85
N LEU A 84 7.43 -3.39 3.66
CA LEU A 84 6.70 -2.66 2.63
C LEU A 84 5.26 -3.14 2.62
N HIS A 85 4.32 -2.22 2.51
CA HIS A 85 2.89 -2.53 2.55
C HIS A 85 2.13 -1.77 1.47
N ILE A 86 1.32 -2.53 0.73
CA ILE A 86 0.35 -2.03 -0.25
C ILE A 86 -1.03 -2.59 0.06
N SER A 87 -2.09 -1.94 -0.43
CA SER A 87 -3.46 -2.45 -0.25
C SER A 87 -4.28 -2.24 -1.52
N VAL A 88 -5.07 -3.26 -1.87
CA VAL A 88 -6.04 -3.21 -2.97
C VAL A 88 -7.18 -2.23 -2.71
N LEU A 89 -7.28 -1.66 -1.50
CA LEU A 89 -8.28 -0.65 -1.13
C LEU A 89 -7.68 0.75 -1.00
N ARG A 90 -6.42 0.94 -1.37
CA ARG A 90 -5.82 2.26 -1.50
C ARG A 90 -6.02 2.75 -2.93
N LEU A 91 -6.15 4.07 -3.08
CA LEU A 91 -6.30 4.71 -4.37
C LEU A 91 -5.14 4.29 -5.29
N ASP A 92 -5.49 3.89 -6.51
CA ASP A 92 -4.57 3.47 -7.56
C ASP A 92 -3.65 2.31 -7.15
N PHE A 93 -4.22 1.10 -7.07
CA PHE A 93 -3.47 -0.12 -6.74
C PHE A 93 -2.37 -0.43 -7.77
N GLU A 94 -2.59 -0.10 -9.04
CA GLU A 94 -1.58 -0.30 -10.08
C GLU A 94 -0.36 0.59 -9.87
N LYS A 95 -0.57 1.88 -9.59
CA LYS A 95 0.53 2.78 -9.20
C LYS A 95 1.29 2.30 -7.96
N GLN A 96 0.60 1.73 -6.96
CA GLN A 96 1.28 1.14 -5.80
C GLN A 96 2.20 -0.02 -6.18
N ILE A 97 1.81 -0.84 -7.16
CA ILE A 97 2.66 -1.93 -7.67
C ILE A 97 3.87 -1.34 -8.40
N GLU A 98 3.67 -0.33 -9.25
CA GLU A 98 4.78 0.36 -9.95
C GLU A 98 5.79 0.98 -8.96
N ASP A 99 5.29 1.70 -7.95
CA ASP A 99 6.12 2.30 -6.91
C ASP A 99 6.86 1.24 -6.08
N LEU A 100 6.20 0.11 -5.77
CA LEU A 100 6.82 -1.03 -5.08
C LEU A 100 7.94 -1.66 -5.93
N VAL A 101 7.69 -1.90 -7.21
CA VAL A 101 8.68 -2.46 -8.14
C VAL A 101 9.90 -1.57 -8.24
N PHE A 102 9.69 -0.26 -8.40
CA PHE A 102 10.77 0.72 -8.40
C PHE A 102 11.57 0.69 -7.09
N ALA A 103 10.90 0.64 -5.94
CA ALA A 103 11.55 0.55 -4.63
C ALA A 103 12.44 -0.68 -4.51
N ILE A 104 11.90 -1.86 -4.86
CA ILE A 104 12.63 -3.12 -4.80
C ILE A 104 13.81 -3.14 -5.77
N GLU A 105 13.62 -2.69 -7.01
CA GLU A 105 14.68 -2.61 -8.03
C GLU A 105 15.81 -1.70 -7.56
N SER A 106 15.50 -0.58 -6.91
CA SER A 106 16.51 0.38 -6.42
C SER A 106 17.44 -0.17 -5.34
N ARG A 107 16.96 -1.12 -4.52
CA ARG A 107 17.72 -1.70 -3.40
C ARG A 107 18.35 -3.04 -3.74
N PHE A 108 17.69 -3.82 -4.58
CA PHE A 108 18.09 -5.19 -4.92
C PHE A 108 18.45 -5.29 -6.40
N SER A 109 17.57 -5.89 -7.20
CA SER A 109 17.75 -6.03 -8.64
C SER A 109 16.41 -6.05 -9.35
N LYS A 110 16.45 -5.80 -10.66
CA LYS A 110 15.29 -5.87 -11.53
C LYS A 110 14.64 -7.26 -11.55
N ASP A 111 15.45 -8.33 -11.46
CA ASP A 111 14.93 -9.70 -11.46
C ASP A 111 14.11 -9.99 -10.21
N ILE A 112 14.59 -9.55 -9.03
CA ILE A 112 13.85 -9.66 -7.77
C ILE A 112 12.57 -8.82 -7.83
N ALA A 113 12.64 -7.60 -8.38
CA ALA A 113 11.47 -6.74 -8.52
C ALA A 113 10.39 -7.37 -9.42
N ASN A 114 10.78 -7.92 -10.58
CA ASN A 114 9.88 -8.63 -11.49
C ASN A 114 9.25 -9.87 -10.83
N GLU A 115 10.02 -10.59 -10.02
CA GLU A 115 9.52 -11.77 -9.31
C GLU A 115 8.46 -11.41 -8.26
N ILE A 116 8.69 -10.32 -7.50
CA ILE A 116 7.70 -9.78 -6.56
C ILE A 116 6.47 -9.27 -7.30
N GLU A 117 6.65 -8.52 -8.39
CA GLU A 117 5.55 -8.00 -9.21
C GLU A 117 4.64 -9.12 -9.68
N LYS A 118 5.23 -10.16 -10.29
CA LYS A 118 4.49 -11.34 -10.78
C LYS A 118 3.69 -12.01 -9.67
N HIS A 119 4.22 -12.03 -8.44
CA HIS A 119 3.52 -12.62 -7.30
C HIS A 119 2.37 -11.73 -6.84
N VAL A 120 2.65 -10.46 -6.54
CA VAL A 120 1.70 -9.46 -6.03
C VAL A 120 0.50 -9.27 -6.95
N ARG A 121 0.71 -9.26 -8.27
CA ARG A 121 -0.36 -9.11 -9.28
C ARG A 121 -1.39 -10.25 -9.30
N GLN A 122 -1.13 -11.37 -8.63
CA GLN A 122 -2.14 -12.41 -8.45
C GLN A 122 -3.32 -11.92 -7.60
N LYS A 123 -3.10 -10.94 -6.73
CA LYS A 123 -4.15 -10.36 -5.88
C LYS A 123 -4.92 -9.26 -6.62
N LYS A 124 -6.12 -9.59 -7.07
CA LYS A 124 -6.99 -8.67 -7.84
C LYS A 124 -8.07 -7.98 -7.01
N SER A 125 -8.33 -8.49 -5.81
CA SER A 125 -9.36 -7.96 -4.92
C SER A 125 -9.08 -8.33 -3.46
N ARG A 126 -9.83 -7.74 -2.53
CA ARG A 126 -9.78 -8.05 -1.09
C ARG A 126 -9.93 -9.55 -0.81
N TRP A 127 -10.74 -10.25 -1.60
CA TRP A 127 -11.06 -11.65 -1.36
C TRP A 127 -10.19 -12.62 -2.15
N THR A 128 -9.28 -12.11 -2.97
CA THR A 128 -8.35 -12.96 -3.71
C THR A 128 -7.25 -13.41 -2.77
N HIS A 129 -7.20 -14.72 -2.49
CA HIS A 129 -6.12 -15.32 -1.73
C HIS A 129 -4.81 -15.19 -2.51
N LEU A 130 -3.78 -14.67 -1.83
CA LEU A 130 -2.41 -14.62 -2.29
C LEU A 130 -1.60 -15.54 -1.36
N PRO A 131 -1.03 -16.65 -1.87
CA PRO A 131 -0.21 -17.53 -1.03
C PRO A 131 1.07 -16.81 -0.61
N GLU A 132 1.65 -17.22 0.51
CA GLU A 132 2.95 -16.69 0.90
C GLU A 132 4.06 -17.10 -0.07
N LYS A 133 5.16 -16.34 -0.05
CA LYS A 133 6.33 -16.63 -0.87
C LYS A 133 7.60 -16.08 -0.23
N TYR A 134 8.64 -16.91 -0.25
CA TYR A 134 10.00 -16.50 0.12
C TYR A 134 10.87 -16.36 -1.12
N ILE A 135 11.67 -15.29 -1.16
CA ILE A 135 12.65 -15.02 -2.21
C ILE A 135 14.00 -14.79 -1.51
N TYR A 136 15.00 -15.60 -1.85
CA TYR A 136 16.34 -15.42 -1.33
C TYR A 136 17.16 -14.50 -2.24
N VAL A 137 17.74 -13.46 -1.67
CA VAL A 137 18.62 -12.51 -2.36
C VAL A 137 20.06 -12.79 -1.96
N LYS A 138 20.82 -13.38 -2.88
CA LYS A 138 22.18 -13.87 -2.62
C LYS A 138 23.16 -12.72 -2.36
N GLU A 139 22.99 -11.60 -3.05
CA GLU A 139 23.87 -10.43 -3.02
C GLU A 139 23.91 -9.80 -1.63
N THR A 140 22.76 -9.77 -0.95
CA THR A 140 22.64 -9.19 0.39
C THR A 140 22.57 -10.26 1.49
N ASN A 141 22.51 -11.55 1.13
CA ASN A 141 22.27 -12.66 2.05
C ASN A 141 20.98 -12.46 2.88
N GLN A 142 19.90 -12.05 2.20
CA GLN A 142 18.61 -11.73 2.84
C GLN A 142 17.48 -12.58 2.25
N TYR A 143 16.44 -12.80 3.05
CA TYR A 143 15.16 -13.29 2.58
C TYR A 143 14.16 -12.15 2.47
N ILE A 144 13.39 -12.14 1.39
CA ILE A 144 12.19 -11.34 1.23
C ILE A 144 11.00 -12.29 1.39
N TRP A 145 10.13 -12.00 2.34
CA TRP A 145 8.90 -12.75 2.59
C TRP A 145 7.69 -11.93 2.17
N ILE A 146 6.98 -12.41 1.17
CA ILE A 146 5.65 -11.90 0.84
C ILE A 146 4.65 -12.72 1.65
N ARG A 147 4.00 -12.08 2.62
CA ARG A 147 3.08 -12.77 3.53
C ARG A 147 1.84 -13.24 2.80
N GLU A 148 1.30 -14.36 3.28
CA GLU A 148 -0.01 -14.82 2.87
C GLU A 148 -1.04 -13.71 3.10
N SER A 149 -1.93 -13.50 2.13
CA SER A 149 -2.96 -12.47 2.21
C SER A 149 -4.31 -12.99 1.75
N GLN A 150 -5.25 -13.05 2.69
CA GLN A 150 -6.68 -13.34 2.47
C GLN A 150 -7.58 -12.09 2.61
N THR A 151 -6.98 -10.93 2.93
CA THR A 151 -7.68 -9.64 3.14
C THR A 151 -7.25 -8.63 2.09
N ASP A 152 -7.30 -7.32 2.32
CA ASP A 152 -6.94 -6.31 1.33
C ASP A 152 -5.43 -6.01 1.22
N SER A 153 -4.68 -6.28 2.28
CA SER A 153 -3.29 -5.85 2.40
C SER A 153 -2.32 -6.87 1.84
N ILE A 154 -1.21 -6.42 1.29
CA ILE A 154 -0.04 -7.26 0.99
C ILE A 154 1.13 -6.68 1.77
N SER A 155 1.75 -7.53 2.59
CA SER A 155 2.94 -7.19 3.35
C SER A 155 4.14 -7.92 2.75
N ILE A 156 5.18 -7.16 2.44
CA ILE A 156 6.47 -7.64 1.95
C ILE A 156 7.48 -7.30 3.04
N GLU A 157 8.06 -8.32 3.66
CA GLU A 157 9.01 -8.20 4.76
C GLU A 157 10.40 -8.59 4.28
N VAL A 158 11.36 -7.67 4.43
CA VAL A 158 12.77 -7.94 4.17
C VAL A 158 13.44 -8.28 5.48
N MET A 159 13.99 -9.49 5.57
CA MET A 159 14.65 -10.01 6.77
C MET A 159 16.07 -9.48 6.90
N VAL A 160 16.59 -9.40 8.12
CA VAL A 160 18.00 -9.00 8.36
C VAL A 160 18.97 -9.99 7.67
N PRO A 161 20.15 -9.52 7.20
CA PRO A 161 21.12 -10.39 6.57
C PRO A 161 21.52 -11.60 7.43
N GLY A 162 21.56 -12.78 6.83
CA GLY A 162 21.92 -14.04 7.48
C GLY A 162 20.81 -14.70 8.28
N TYR A 163 19.64 -14.08 8.43
CA TYR A 163 18.48 -14.75 9.01
C TYR A 163 17.89 -15.74 8.00
N VAL A 164 17.64 -16.97 8.44
CA VAL A 164 16.99 -18.02 7.65
C VAL A 164 15.58 -18.23 8.23
N PRO A 165 14.52 -17.94 7.46
CA PRO A 165 13.16 -18.17 7.93
C PRO A 165 12.90 -19.66 8.10
N ASP A 166 12.09 -19.98 9.09
CA ASP A 166 11.56 -21.32 9.24
C ASP A 166 10.48 -21.52 8.17
N THR A 167 10.82 -22.25 7.11
CA THR A 167 9.90 -22.57 6.01
C THR A 167 9.30 -23.97 6.16
N SER A 168 9.39 -24.58 7.34
CA SER A 168 8.84 -25.92 7.55
C SER A 168 7.34 -25.88 7.87
N GLU A 169 6.53 -26.11 6.84
CA GLU A 169 5.20 -26.72 6.95
C GLU A 169 5.28 -28.22 6.61
#